data_AF-A0A355T5D1-F1
#
_entry.id   AF-A0A355T5D1-F1
#
_cell.length_a   1.000
_cell.length_b   1.000
_cell.length_c   1.000
_cell.angle_alpha   90.00
_cell.angle_beta   90.00
_cell.angle_gamma   90.00
#
_symmetry.space_group_name_H-M   'P 1'
#
loop_
_entity.id
_entity.type
_entity.pdbx_description
1 polymer ?
#
loop_
_entity_poly.entity_id
_entity_poly.type
_entity_poly.pdbx_seq_one_letter_code
_entity_poly.pdbx_strand_id
1 'polypeptide(L)'
;GKDPLDFTINGDAPPEDLNMVGAEMTNWAETIHGGNLDMRTWPRGGAIAERFWSPRSYCDERGADTLYARLDVFERHLTAAGSRHQGHAARACVELFESAGEETLGRFADLVEPAAYPFLRRRRLLLERMLPRLFPAPDVERYSDMRRFVDHLPAESMIGREFRVDVFAFSKTGDPDLARTIAERLLAWDVLAKEVQTLACQNSAMRSDGLDRLASGLGRIARIGSSCLRALQKGRSLSPLRAWWYQQRLRTYAYEIFYLDKDVLQRVIRDLRKPDVLNRHNIAILPGVAHLLEMASGERH
;
A
#
# COMPACT_ATOMS: atom_id res chain seq x y z
N GLY A 1 -26.01 7.22 16.22
CA GLY A 1 -25.16 6.66 17.27
C GLY A 1 -24.20 7.75 17.68
N LYS A 2 -23.95 7.94 18.98
CA LYS A 2 -23.01 8.96 19.47
C LYS A 2 -21.63 8.66 18.87
N ASP A 3 -21.08 9.60 18.12
CA ASP A 3 -19.75 9.49 17.52
C ASP A 3 -18.72 9.66 18.66
N PRO A 4 -17.66 8.83 18.75
CA PRO A 4 -16.57 9.03 19.71
C PRO A 4 -15.99 10.45 19.73
N LEU A 5 -16.15 11.20 18.62
CA LEU A 5 -15.74 12.59 18.47
C LEU A 5 -16.71 13.63 19.08
N ASP A 6 -17.89 13.22 19.53
CA ASP A 6 -18.85 14.10 20.21
C ASP A 6 -18.44 14.38 21.66
N PHE A 7 -17.40 13.71 22.16
CA PHE A 7 -16.84 13.88 23.50
C PHE A 7 -15.73 14.93 23.51
N THR A 8 -15.82 15.88 24.44
CA THR A 8 -14.77 16.86 24.71
C THR A 8 -14.34 16.73 26.16
N ILE A 9 -13.04 16.51 26.41
CA ILE A 9 -12.48 16.57 27.76
C ILE A 9 -12.25 18.05 28.10
N ASN A 10 -13.32 18.77 28.45
CA ASN A 10 -13.27 20.17 28.85
C ASN A 10 -13.28 20.36 30.38
N GLY A 11 -13.14 19.27 31.14
CA GLY A 11 -13.25 19.27 32.61
C GLY A 11 -14.68 19.12 33.14
N ASP A 12 -15.69 19.14 32.27
CA ASP A 12 -17.07 18.83 32.62
C ASP A 12 -17.28 17.33 32.84
N ALA A 13 -18.22 16.96 33.72
CA ALA A 13 -18.58 15.58 33.94
C ALA A 13 -19.18 14.96 32.65
N PRO A 14 -18.75 13.74 32.25
CA PRO A 14 -19.33 13.08 31.09
C PRO A 14 -20.83 12.83 31.32
N PRO A 15 -21.65 12.77 30.24
CA PRO A 15 -23.06 12.40 30.36
C PRO A 15 -23.23 11.08 31.11
N GLU A 16 -24.23 10.98 31.99
CA GLU A 16 -24.48 9.78 32.82
C GLU A 16 -24.69 8.48 32.01
N ASP A 17 -25.02 8.59 30.72
CA ASP A 17 -25.24 7.47 29.80
C ASP A 17 -24.02 7.15 28.89
N LEU A 18 -22.87 7.78 29.13
CA LEU A 18 -21.65 7.56 28.34
C LEU A 18 -20.84 6.38 28.88
N ASN A 19 -21.09 5.19 28.31
CA ASN A 19 -20.35 3.96 28.64
C ASN A 19 -19.02 3.79 27.85
N MET A 20 -18.37 4.89 27.44
CA MET A 20 -17.12 4.86 26.67
C MET A 20 -16.02 5.59 27.42
N VAL A 21 -14.98 4.85 27.82
CA VAL A 21 -13.82 5.38 28.57
C VAL A 21 -12.61 5.70 27.69
N GLY A 22 -12.62 5.27 26.42
CA GLY A 22 -11.52 5.46 25.48
C GLY A 22 -11.41 4.31 24.48
N ALA A 23 -10.21 4.12 23.95
CA ALA A 23 -9.88 3.05 23.02
C ALA A 23 -8.38 2.70 23.11
N GLU A 24 -8.03 1.53 22.58
CA GLU A 24 -6.66 1.01 22.57
C GLU A 24 -6.26 0.60 21.15
N MET A 25 -5.03 0.94 20.76
CA MET A 25 -4.40 0.35 19.59
C MET A 25 -3.82 -1.02 19.97
N THR A 26 -4.19 -2.06 19.23
CA THR A 26 -3.68 -3.41 19.45
C THR A 26 -2.74 -3.83 18.33
N ASN A 27 -1.54 -4.26 18.72
CA ASN A 27 -0.59 -4.92 17.84
C ASN A 27 -0.74 -6.43 18.02
N TRP A 28 -1.37 -7.08 17.05
CA TRP A 28 -1.50 -8.54 17.05
C TRP A 28 -0.18 -9.19 16.62
N ALA A 29 0.31 -10.10 17.45
CA ALA A 29 1.71 -10.54 17.40
C ALA A 29 2.00 -11.64 16.35
N GLU A 30 1.03 -12.03 15.51
CA GLU A 30 1.22 -13.14 14.56
C GLU A 30 2.32 -12.87 13.51
N THR A 31 2.66 -11.60 13.30
CA THR A 31 3.71 -11.17 12.35
C THR A 31 4.65 -10.11 12.96
N ILE A 32 4.73 -10.07 14.30
CA ILE A 32 5.55 -9.09 15.03
C ILE A 32 6.64 -9.81 15.82
N HIS A 33 7.88 -9.32 15.71
CA HIS A 33 9.03 -9.72 16.51
C HIS A 33 9.76 -8.47 17.02
N GLY A 34 10.79 -8.67 17.86
CA GLY A 34 11.55 -7.56 18.45
C GLY A 34 12.22 -6.62 17.43
N GLY A 35 12.44 -7.07 16.19
CA GLY A 35 13.06 -6.26 15.14
C GLY A 35 12.10 -5.41 14.31
N ASN A 36 10.82 -5.78 14.20
CA ASN A 36 9.85 -5.07 13.35
C ASN A 36 8.72 -4.35 14.12
N LEU A 37 8.68 -4.46 15.45
CA LEU A 37 7.66 -3.84 16.29
C LEU A 37 7.52 -2.34 16.03
N ASP A 38 8.62 -1.61 15.98
CA ASP A 38 8.62 -0.16 15.75
C ASP A 38 7.97 0.20 14.42
N MET A 39 8.36 -0.47 13.34
CA MET A 39 7.78 -0.25 12.00
C MET A 39 6.29 -0.61 11.95
N ARG A 40 5.87 -1.64 12.69
CA ARG A 40 4.45 -2.01 12.76
C ARG A 40 3.64 -1.03 13.60
N THR A 41 4.26 -0.39 14.59
CA THR A 41 3.57 0.51 15.53
C THR A 41 3.51 1.93 14.98
N TRP A 42 4.64 2.45 14.51
CA TRP A 42 4.83 3.85 14.13
C TRP A 42 4.95 4.00 12.60
N PRO A 43 4.44 5.11 12.03
CA PRO A 43 3.83 6.27 12.69
C PRO A 43 2.34 6.14 13.00
N ARG A 44 1.67 5.04 12.62
CA ARG A 44 0.22 4.86 12.76
C ARG A 44 -0.29 5.03 14.20
N GLY A 45 0.48 4.55 15.18
CA GLY A 45 0.19 4.77 16.60
C GLY A 45 0.11 6.25 16.97
N GLY A 46 0.85 7.12 16.30
CA GLY A 46 0.79 8.57 16.50
C GLY A 46 -0.51 9.16 16.00
N ALA A 47 -0.99 8.72 14.83
CA ALA A 47 -2.29 9.14 14.29
C ALA A 47 -3.45 8.66 15.18
N ILE A 48 -3.34 7.44 15.71
CA ILE A 48 -4.33 6.89 16.65
C ILE A 48 -4.29 7.64 17.99
N ALA A 49 -3.10 7.96 18.50
CA ALA A 49 -2.95 8.79 19.69
C ALA A 49 -3.58 10.18 19.49
N GLU A 50 -3.38 10.82 18.33
CA GLU A 50 -4.03 12.09 17.99
C GLU A 50 -5.55 11.96 18.05
N ARG A 51 -6.11 10.86 17.54
CA ARG A 51 -7.55 10.56 17.62
C ARG A 51 -8.07 10.36 19.04
N PHE A 52 -7.26 9.81 19.94
CA PHE A 52 -7.68 9.54 21.33
C PHE A 52 -7.50 10.75 22.25
N TRP A 53 -6.68 11.72 21.86
CA TRP A 53 -6.31 12.85 22.71
C TRP A 53 -6.84 14.20 22.21
N SER A 54 -6.85 14.42 20.91
CA SER A 54 -7.04 15.75 20.34
C SER A 54 -8.52 16.11 20.12
N PRO A 55 -8.86 17.42 20.12
CA PRO A 55 -10.19 17.87 19.76
C PRO A 55 -10.59 17.40 18.36
N ARG A 56 -11.90 17.24 18.12
CA ARG A 56 -12.48 16.80 16.84
C ARG A 56 -11.93 17.53 15.61
N SER A 57 -11.63 18.83 15.74
CA SER A 57 -11.09 19.65 14.65
C SER A 57 -9.73 19.19 14.11
N TYR A 58 -8.99 18.35 14.86
CA TYR A 58 -7.74 17.74 14.38
C TYR A 58 -7.97 16.42 13.64
N CYS A 59 -9.17 15.83 13.76
CA CYS A 59 -9.49 14.53 13.19
C CYS A 59 -10.70 14.54 12.25
N ASP A 60 -11.24 15.73 11.94
CA ASP A 60 -12.23 15.95 10.89
C ASP A 60 -11.55 16.15 9.53
N GLU A 61 -12.34 16.51 8.50
CA GLU A 61 -11.82 16.71 7.14
C GLU A 61 -10.68 17.74 7.07
N ARG A 62 -10.74 18.82 7.87
CA ARG A 62 -9.70 19.86 7.89
C ARG A 62 -8.45 19.37 8.60
N GLY A 63 -8.64 18.62 9.69
CA GLY A 63 -7.55 17.99 10.42
C GLY A 63 -6.78 16.96 9.58
N ALA A 64 -7.49 16.24 8.70
CA ALA A 64 -6.92 15.22 7.81
C ALA A 64 -5.94 15.81 6.77
N ASP A 65 -6.21 17.02 6.27
CA ASP A 65 -5.33 17.71 5.30
C ASP A 65 -3.93 17.97 5.86
N THR A 66 -3.84 18.19 7.17
CA THR A 66 -2.60 18.56 7.87
C THR A 66 -2.00 17.41 8.70
N LEU A 67 -2.68 16.27 8.78
CA LEU A 67 -2.25 15.09 9.56
C LEU A 67 -0.83 14.65 9.21
N TYR A 68 -0.53 14.46 7.93
CA TYR A 68 0.76 13.94 7.50
C TYR A 68 1.92 14.91 7.75
N ALA A 69 1.66 16.22 7.71
CA ALA A 69 2.66 17.22 8.08
C ALA A 69 2.96 17.18 9.59
N ARG A 70 1.94 16.96 10.43
CA ARG A 70 2.14 16.76 11.87
C ARG A 70 2.83 15.44 12.18
N LEU A 71 2.45 14.36 11.48
CA LEU A 71 3.09 13.05 11.63
C LEU A 71 4.57 13.09 11.27
N ASP A 72 4.97 13.81 10.22
CA ASP A 72 6.39 13.99 9.88
C ASP A 72 7.21 14.63 11.02
N VAL A 73 6.65 15.64 11.69
CA VAL A 73 7.28 16.25 12.88
C VAL A 73 7.37 15.22 14.02
N PHE A 74 6.29 14.47 14.25
CA PHE A 74 6.25 13.45 15.30
C PHE A 74 7.24 12.31 15.04
N GLU A 75 7.36 11.84 13.79
CA GLU A 75 8.34 10.82 13.39
C GLU A 75 9.77 11.27 13.65
N ARG A 76 10.11 12.54 13.38
CA ARG A 76 11.43 13.08 13.72
C ARG A 76 11.72 13.02 15.22
N HIS A 77 10.72 13.29 16.07
CA HIS A 77 10.86 13.12 17.52
C HIS A 77 11.00 11.65 17.93
N LEU A 78 10.24 10.74 17.32
CA LEU A 78 10.37 9.30 17.58
C LEU A 78 11.75 8.78 17.19
N THR A 79 12.27 9.17 16.03
CA THR A 79 13.61 8.78 15.58
C THR A 79 14.68 9.35 16.51
N ALA A 80 14.54 10.61 16.95
CA ALA A 80 15.44 11.20 17.95
C ALA A 80 15.39 10.50 19.32
N ALA A 81 14.23 9.95 19.68
CA ALA A 81 14.04 9.13 20.89
C ALA A 81 14.53 7.68 20.72
N GLY A 82 15.07 7.31 19.55
CA GLY A 82 15.68 6.01 19.29
C GLY A 82 14.79 5.00 18.55
N SER A 83 13.60 5.39 18.09
CA SER A 83 12.76 4.49 17.31
C SER A 83 13.42 4.13 15.97
N ARG A 84 13.27 2.87 15.56
CA ARG A 84 13.89 2.29 14.36
C ARG A 84 12.89 1.98 13.24
N HIS A 85 11.71 2.59 13.25
CA HIS A 85 10.69 2.39 12.22
C HIS A 85 11.16 2.86 10.84
N GLN A 86 11.81 4.03 10.76
CA GLN A 86 12.37 4.57 9.52
C GLN A 86 13.56 3.74 9.03
N GLY A 87 13.57 3.41 7.74
CA GLY A 87 14.61 2.60 7.10
C GLY A 87 14.59 1.11 7.51
N HIS A 88 13.58 0.66 8.25
CA HIS A 88 13.44 -0.75 8.65
C HIS A 88 13.45 -1.70 7.45
N ALA A 89 12.63 -1.41 6.43
CA ALA A 89 12.50 -2.27 5.26
C ALA A 89 13.84 -2.43 4.51
N ALA A 90 14.59 -1.34 4.34
CA ALA A 90 15.91 -1.38 3.70
C ALA A 90 16.89 -2.28 4.48
N ARG A 91 16.98 -2.12 5.81
CA ARG A 91 17.81 -2.97 6.67
C ARG A 91 17.38 -4.44 6.61
N ALA A 92 16.08 -4.72 6.65
CA ALA A 92 15.57 -6.07 6.54
C ALA A 92 15.92 -6.71 5.18
N CYS A 93 15.90 -5.96 4.08
CA CYS A 93 16.33 -6.47 2.78
C CYS A 93 17.79 -6.92 2.76
N VAL A 94 18.68 -6.25 3.50
CA VAL A 94 20.09 -6.66 3.65
C VAL A 94 20.17 -8.04 4.31
N GLU A 95 19.40 -8.26 5.36
CA GLU A 95 19.35 -9.52 6.10
C GLU A 95 18.72 -10.65 5.27
N LEU A 96 17.62 -10.36 4.56
CA LEU A 96 16.88 -11.34 3.76
C LEU A 96 17.62 -11.78 2.49
N PHE A 97 18.38 -10.87 1.88
CA PHE A 97 18.95 -11.06 0.54
C PHE A 97 20.47 -10.90 0.50
N GLU A 98 21.14 -11.02 1.65
CA GLU A 98 22.61 -11.02 1.78
C GLU A 98 23.28 -9.76 1.17
N SER A 99 22.80 -8.57 1.57
CA SER A 99 23.33 -7.26 1.16
C SER A 99 23.24 -6.90 -0.33
N ALA A 100 22.48 -7.64 -1.14
CA ALA A 100 22.29 -7.30 -2.54
C ALA A 100 21.42 -6.03 -2.70
N GLY A 101 22.04 -4.90 -3.03
CA GLY A 101 21.32 -3.69 -3.48
C GLY A 101 20.42 -3.04 -2.42
N GLU A 102 20.93 -2.84 -1.20
CA GLU A 102 20.20 -2.20 -0.07
C GLU A 102 19.42 -0.95 -0.48
N GLU A 103 20.07 0.02 -1.12
CA GLU A 103 19.43 1.27 -1.52
C GLU A 103 18.30 1.03 -2.54
N THR A 104 18.57 0.20 -3.56
CA THR A 104 17.59 -0.17 -4.59
C THR A 104 16.39 -0.88 -3.97
N LEU A 105 16.61 -1.80 -3.02
CA LEU A 105 15.55 -2.54 -2.36
C LEU A 105 14.78 -1.71 -1.34
N GLY A 106 15.44 -0.77 -0.66
CA GLY A 106 14.78 0.22 0.19
C GLY A 106 13.82 1.10 -0.61
N ARG A 107 14.30 1.68 -1.71
CA ARG A 107 13.47 2.48 -2.64
C ARG A 107 12.33 1.67 -3.24
N PHE A 108 12.54 0.38 -3.47
CA PHE A 108 11.50 -0.51 -3.94
C PHE A 108 10.47 -0.83 -2.85
N ALA A 109 10.90 -1.08 -1.62
CA ALA A 109 10.03 -1.29 -0.46
C ALA A 109 9.14 -0.08 -0.18
N ASP A 110 9.64 1.14 -0.39
CA ASP A 110 8.84 2.36 -0.27
C ASP A 110 7.66 2.43 -1.27
N LEU A 111 7.63 1.59 -2.30
CA LEU A 111 6.56 1.52 -3.32
C LEU A 111 5.62 0.32 -3.14
N VAL A 112 5.82 -0.48 -2.10
CA VAL A 112 5.09 -1.71 -1.88
C VAL A 112 4.50 -1.73 -0.47
N GLU A 113 3.24 -2.08 -0.37
CA GLU A 113 2.52 -2.22 0.89
C GLU A 113 2.10 -3.67 1.10
N PRO A 114 1.97 -4.15 2.35
CA PRO A 114 1.39 -5.45 2.62
C PRO A 114 -0.11 -5.45 2.30
N ALA A 115 -0.58 -6.47 1.58
CA ALA A 115 -2.01 -6.72 1.43
C ALA A 115 -2.61 -7.11 2.78
N ALA A 116 -3.84 -6.67 3.09
CA ALA A 116 -4.33 -6.78 4.47
C ALA A 116 -4.48 -8.24 4.94
N TYR A 117 -3.85 -8.50 6.09
CA TYR A 117 -3.62 -9.79 6.75
C TYR A 117 -4.85 -10.72 6.88
N PRO A 118 -6.08 -10.24 7.17
CA PRO A 118 -7.24 -11.13 7.29
C PRO A 118 -7.76 -11.69 5.95
N PHE A 119 -7.45 -11.04 4.82
CA PHE A 119 -8.01 -11.41 3.51
C PHE A 119 -7.23 -12.53 2.82
N LEU A 120 -5.91 -12.58 3.03
CA LEU A 120 -5.08 -13.73 2.64
C LEU A 120 -5.58 -15.02 3.28
N ARG A 121 -6.02 -14.95 4.55
CA ARG A 121 -6.62 -16.10 5.26
C ARG A 121 -8.00 -16.48 4.69
N ARG A 122 -8.94 -15.54 4.51
CA ARG A 122 -10.35 -15.90 4.21
C ARG A 122 -10.68 -16.25 2.75
N ARG A 123 -9.92 -15.73 1.77
CA ARG A 123 -10.22 -15.86 0.33
C ARG A 123 -10.08 -17.29 -0.20
N ARG A 124 -9.24 -18.09 0.45
CA ARG A 124 -8.88 -19.47 0.06
C ARG A 124 -9.52 -20.52 0.96
N LEU A 125 -9.81 -20.17 2.21
CA LEU A 125 -10.36 -21.06 3.24
C LEU A 125 -11.66 -21.79 2.86
N LEU A 126 -12.55 -21.15 2.09
CA LEU A 126 -13.78 -21.80 1.63
C LEU A 126 -13.49 -22.87 0.56
N LEU A 127 -12.68 -22.54 -0.44
CA LEU A 127 -12.31 -23.46 -1.52
C LEU A 127 -11.35 -24.55 -1.04
N GLU A 128 -10.47 -24.24 -0.10
CA GLU A 128 -9.59 -25.19 0.58
C GLU A 128 -10.41 -26.17 1.43
N ARG A 129 -11.48 -25.71 2.11
CA ARG A 129 -12.43 -26.60 2.80
C ARG A 129 -13.27 -27.45 1.83
N MET A 130 -13.67 -26.89 0.69
CA MET A 130 -14.54 -27.59 -0.27
C MET A 130 -13.77 -28.55 -1.20
N LEU A 131 -12.51 -28.22 -1.55
CA LEU A 131 -11.69 -28.93 -2.54
C LEU A 131 -10.21 -29.07 -2.08
N PRO A 132 -9.94 -29.70 -0.94
CA PRO A 132 -8.60 -29.74 -0.32
C PRO A 132 -7.51 -30.42 -1.19
N ARG A 133 -7.91 -31.29 -2.12
CA ARG A 133 -6.98 -31.95 -3.06
C ARG A 133 -6.47 -31.04 -4.18
N LEU A 134 -7.24 -30.00 -4.53
CA LEU A 134 -6.89 -29.04 -5.58
C LEU A 134 -6.28 -27.77 -4.99
N PHE A 135 -6.58 -27.49 -3.72
CA PHE A 135 -6.08 -26.34 -2.98
C PHE A 135 -5.56 -26.82 -1.62
N PRO A 136 -4.32 -27.34 -1.54
CA PRO A 136 -3.70 -27.58 -0.25
C PRO A 136 -3.66 -26.26 0.54
N ALA A 137 -3.90 -26.37 1.85
CA ALA A 137 -3.79 -25.25 2.76
C ALA A 137 -2.47 -24.53 2.51
N PRO A 138 -2.44 -23.18 2.53
CA PRO A 138 -1.19 -22.48 2.35
C PRO A 138 -0.25 -22.91 3.48
N ASP A 139 1.04 -22.94 3.19
CA ASP A 139 2.06 -23.11 4.22
C ASP A 139 2.05 -21.83 5.08
N VAL A 140 1.11 -21.81 6.01
CA VAL A 140 0.93 -20.76 7.02
C VAL A 140 1.48 -21.37 8.29
N GLU A 141 2.81 -21.41 8.39
CA GLU A 141 3.42 -21.49 9.70
C GLU A 141 2.75 -20.43 10.57
N ARG A 142 2.19 -20.86 11.71
CA ARG A 142 1.37 -20.00 12.61
C ARG A 142 2.18 -18.80 13.14
N TYR A 143 3.49 -18.87 12.96
CA TYR A 143 4.45 -17.79 13.00
C TYR A 143 5.06 -17.77 11.61
N SER A 144 4.94 -16.67 10.86
CA SER A 144 5.84 -16.51 9.72
C SER A 144 7.25 -16.71 10.28
N ASP A 145 8.11 -17.48 9.63
CA ASP A 145 9.55 -17.46 9.91
C ASP A 145 10.14 -16.03 9.80
N MET A 146 9.33 -15.05 9.35
CA MET A 146 9.63 -13.64 9.16
C MET A 146 10.82 -13.46 8.23
N ARG A 147 10.91 -14.37 7.26
CA ARG A 147 11.93 -14.41 6.20
C ARG A 147 11.39 -13.92 4.86
N ARG A 148 10.27 -13.21 4.87
CA ARG A 148 9.60 -12.72 3.66
C ARG A 148 9.60 -11.21 3.66
N PHE A 149 9.88 -10.64 2.51
CA PHE A 149 9.86 -9.21 2.23
C PHE A 149 8.59 -8.53 2.76
N VAL A 150 7.41 -9.14 2.55
CA VAL A 150 6.12 -8.61 2.99
C VAL A 150 6.05 -8.33 4.50
N ASP A 151 6.76 -9.10 5.32
CA ASP A 151 6.71 -8.99 6.77
C ASP A 151 7.43 -7.74 7.30
N HIS A 152 8.30 -7.16 6.47
CA HIS A 152 9.13 -5.99 6.77
C HIS A 152 8.67 -4.71 6.05
N LEU A 153 7.54 -4.75 5.34
CA LEU A 153 6.98 -3.57 4.68
C LEU A 153 6.19 -2.69 5.66
N PRO A 154 6.27 -1.36 5.51
CA PRO A 154 5.40 -0.44 6.23
C PRO A 154 3.95 -0.63 5.81
N ALA A 155 3.02 -0.27 6.70
CA ALA A 155 1.59 -0.44 6.43
C ALA A 155 1.05 0.51 5.34
N GLU A 156 1.71 1.65 5.12
CA GLU A 156 1.37 2.63 4.08
C GLU A 156 2.65 3.15 3.43
N SER A 157 2.58 3.38 2.12
CA SER A 157 3.65 3.99 1.34
C SER A 157 3.44 5.51 1.24
N MET A 158 4.34 6.28 1.84
CA MET A 158 4.34 7.75 1.69
C MET A 158 4.55 8.16 0.23
N ILE A 159 5.38 7.44 -0.52
CA ILE A 159 5.62 7.68 -1.95
C ILE A 159 4.35 7.46 -2.77
N GLY A 160 3.61 6.39 -2.52
CA GLY A 160 2.34 6.10 -3.19
C GLY A 160 1.26 7.13 -2.85
N ARG A 161 1.20 7.56 -1.59
CA ARG A 161 0.30 8.65 -1.14
C ARG A 161 0.60 9.96 -1.85
N GLU A 162 1.85 10.43 -1.81
CA GLU A 162 2.27 11.67 -2.46
C GLU A 162 1.98 11.64 -3.95
N PHE A 163 2.31 10.53 -4.62
CA PHE A 163 2.01 10.36 -6.04
C PHE A 163 0.51 10.51 -6.34
N ARG A 164 -0.34 9.94 -5.49
CA ARG A 164 -1.80 10.08 -5.63
C ARG A 164 -2.25 11.54 -5.43
N VAL A 165 -1.64 12.27 -4.49
CA VAL A 165 -1.91 13.70 -4.28
C VAL A 165 -1.49 14.51 -5.51
N ASP A 166 -0.29 14.28 -6.04
CA ASP A 166 0.21 14.94 -7.24
C ASP A 166 -0.71 14.69 -8.44
N VAL A 167 -1.11 13.44 -8.66
CA VAL A 167 -2.02 13.07 -9.75
C VAL A 167 -3.39 13.73 -9.59
N PHE A 168 -3.92 13.82 -8.36
CA PHE A 168 -5.18 14.49 -8.09
C PHE A 168 -5.08 16.01 -8.32
N ALA A 169 -4.00 16.65 -7.86
CA ALA A 169 -3.76 18.07 -8.10
C ALA A 169 -3.61 18.36 -9.61
N PHE A 170 -2.93 17.48 -10.34
CA PHE A 170 -2.82 17.56 -11.80
C PHE A 170 -4.18 17.42 -12.48
N SER A 171 -5.07 16.55 -11.99
CA SER A 171 -6.40 16.38 -12.58
C SER A 171 -7.30 17.61 -12.45
N LYS A 172 -7.03 18.48 -11.47
CA LYS A 172 -7.73 19.75 -11.28
C LYS A 172 -7.11 20.92 -12.03
N THR A 173 -5.78 20.98 -12.08
CA THR A 173 -5.03 22.15 -12.57
C THR A 173 -4.56 22.02 -14.00
N GLY A 174 -4.27 20.80 -14.46
CA GLY A 174 -3.57 20.57 -15.72
C GLY A 174 -2.15 21.13 -15.77
N ASP A 175 -1.54 21.40 -14.60
CA ASP A 175 -0.23 22.06 -14.50
C ASP A 175 0.88 21.28 -15.25
N PRO A 176 1.54 21.90 -16.24
CA PRO A 176 2.66 21.30 -16.97
C PRO A 176 3.85 20.90 -16.11
N ASP A 177 4.18 21.65 -15.07
CA ASP A 177 5.32 21.35 -14.19
C ASP A 177 5.03 20.11 -13.35
N LEU A 178 3.81 20.00 -12.82
CA LEU A 178 3.35 18.82 -12.12
C LEU A 178 3.30 17.59 -13.03
N ALA A 179 2.85 17.77 -14.28
CA ALA A 179 2.89 16.71 -15.29
C ALA A 179 4.32 16.23 -15.57
N ARG A 180 5.31 17.13 -15.61
CA ARG A 180 6.73 16.77 -15.76
C ARG A 180 7.21 15.95 -14.54
N THR A 181 6.93 16.41 -13.33
CA THR A 181 7.30 15.69 -12.09
C THR A 181 6.71 14.29 -12.04
N ILE A 182 5.42 14.13 -12.36
CA ILE A 182 4.75 12.82 -12.43
C ILE A 182 5.42 11.94 -13.49
N ALA A 183 5.78 12.49 -14.66
CA ALA A 183 6.44 11.75 -15.72
C ALA A 183 7.84 11.23 -15.30
N GLU A 184 8.61 12.08 -14.62
CA GLU A 184 9.94 11.74 -14.09
C GLU A 184 9.86 10.62 -13.04
N ARG A 185 8.93 10.72 -12.09
CA ARG A 185 8.69 9.67 -11.07
C ARG A 185 8.34 8.33 -11.73
N LEU A 186 7.39 8.32 -12.68
CA LEU A 186 6.99 7.10 -13.39
C LEU A 186 8.15 6.48 -14.19
N LEU A 187 8.97 7.29 -14.84
CA LEU A 187 10.14 6.80 -15.56
C LEU A 187 11.18 6.21 -14.59
N ALA A 188 11.45 6.88 -13.47
CA ALA A 188 12.34 6.38 -12.43
C ALA A 188 11.87 5.05 -11.86
N TRP A 189 10.56 4.86 -11.67
CA TRP A 189 10.01 3.58 -11.18
C TRP A 189 10.06 2.45 -12.21
N ASP A 190 9.95 2.72 -13.51
CA ASP A 190 10.19 1.70 -14.55
C ASP A 190 11.66 1.29 -14.62
N VAL A 191 12.59 2.21 -14.35
CA VAL A 191 14.03 1.92 -14.24
C VAL A 191 14.30 1.08 -12.98
N LEU A 192 13.82 1.52 -11.82
CA LEU A 192 13.94 0.80 -10.55
C LEU A 192 13.39 -0.63 -10.65
N ALA A 193 12.24 -0.79 -11.31
CA ALA A 193 11.65 -2.10 -11.57
C ALA A 193 12.58 -3.03 -12.37
N LYS A 194 13.37 -2.52 -13.32
CA LYS A 194 14.32 -3.33 -14.09
C LYS A 194 15.56 -3.67 -13.26
N GLU A 195 16.06 -2.74 -12.46
CA GLU A 195 17.17 -2.98 -11.54
C GLU A 195 16.84 -4.10 -10.55
N VAL A 196 15.67 -4.05 -9.91
CA VAL A 196 15.20 -5.10 -8.99
C VAL A 196 15.01 -6.43 -9.70
N GLN A 197 14.52 -6.45 -10.94
CA GLN A 197 14.42 -7.68 -11.73
C GLN A 197 15.81 -8.29 -12.00
N THR A 198 16.82 -7.47 -12.33
CA THR A 198 18.19 -7.95 -12.53
C THR A 198 18.78 -8.52 -11.24
N LEU A 199 18.60 -7.82 -10.11
CA LEU A 199 19.02 -8.32 -8.80
C LEU A 199 18.33 -9.65 -8.46
N ALA A 200 17.02 -9.75 -8.68
CA ALA A 200 16.28 -10.99 -8.48
C ALA A 200 16.80 -12.12 -9.37
N CYS A 201 17.14 -11.87 -10.64
CA CYS A 201 17.75 -12.89 -11.50
C CYS A 201 19.09 -13.43 -10.96
N GLN A 202 19.81 -12.65 -10.16
CA GLN A 202 21.11 -13.02 -9.59
C GLN A 202 20.98 -13.64 -8.19
N ASN A 203 19.93 -13.29 -7.44
CA ASN A 203 19.72 -13.75 -6.06
C ASN A 203 18.54 -14.74 -5.95
N SER A 204 18.81 -15.99 -5.53
CA SER A 204 17.79 -17.03 -5.43
C SER A 204 16.72 -16.75 -4.37
N ALA A 205 17.08 -16.13 -3.25
CA ALA A 205 16.15 -15.76 -2.18
C ALA A 205 15.15 -14.69 -2.64
N MET A 206 15.60 -13.72 -3.45
CA MET A 206 14.69 -12.74 -4.07
C MET A 206 13.70 -13.40 -5.04
N ARG A 207 14.13 -14.41 -5.81
CA ARG A 207 13.23 -15.14 -6.72
C ARG A 207 12.23 -16.02 -5.98
N SER A 208 12.67 -16.70 -4.92
CA SER A 208 11.76 -17.53 -4.12
C SER A 208 10.69 -16.69 -3.44
N ASP A 209 11.02 -15.47 -3.03
CA ASP A 209 10.07 -14.52 -2.45
C ASP A 209 9.28 -13.71 -3.51
N GLY A 210 9.58 -13.91 -4.79
CA GLY A 210 8.79 -13.42 -5.93
C GLY A 210 9.00 -11.95 -6.29
N LEU A 211 10.13 -11.35 -5.88
CA LEU A 211 10.43 -9.94 -6.14
C LEU A 211 10.53 -9.63 -7.64
N ASP A 212 10.93 -10.59 -8.47
CA ASP A 212 10.95 -10.48 -9.93
C ASP A 212 9.57 -10.13 -10.50
N ARG A 213 8.53 -10.84 -10.04
CA ARG A 213 7.14 -10.66 -10.49
C ARG A 213 6.57 -9.35 -9.99
N LEU A 214 6.88 -8.99 -8.74
CA LEU A 214 6.42 -7.76 -8.11
C LEU A 214 7.04 -6.54 -8.82
N ALA A 215 8.36 -6.57 -9.07
CA ALA A 215 9.06 -5.54 -9.81
C ALA A 215 8.57 -5.44 -11.26
N SER A 216 8.32 -6.57 -11.94
CA SER A 216 7.69 -6.57 -13.26
C SER A 216 6.30 -5.89 -13.25
N GLY A 217 5.54 -6.08 -12.17
CA GLY A 217 4.28 -5.38 -11.91
C GLY A 217 4.44 -3.88 -11.79
N LEU A 218 5.40 -3.43 -10.96
CA LEU A 218 5.71 -2.00 -10.78
C LEU A 218 6.04 -1.35 -12.13
N GLY A 219 6.96 -1.94 -12.90
CA GLY A 219 7.35 -1.41 -14.21
C GLY A 219 6.20 -1.43 -15.23
N ARG A 220 5.27 -2.38 -15.13
CA ARG A 220 4.07 -2.40 -15.98
C ARG A 220 3.11 -1.27 -15.62
N ILE A 221 2.84 -1.06 -14.33
CA ILE A 221 1.98 0.03 -13.84
C ILE A 221 2.59 1.38 -14.22
N ALA A 222 3.88 1.57 -13.98
CA ALA A 222 4.62 2.78 -14.33
C ALA A 222 4.49 3.11 -15.84
N ARG A 223 4.75 2.15 -16.73
CA ARG A 223 4.63 2.34 -18.19
C ARG A 223 3.21 2.63 -18.66
N ILE A 224 2.19 2.07 -18.01
CA ILE A 224 0.79 2.41 -18.27
C ILE A 224 0.54 3.86 -17.87
N GLY A 225 0.95 4.26 -16.67
CA GLY A 225 0.88 5.65 -16.20
C GLY A 225 1.55 6.63 -17.16
N SER A 226 2.79 6.36 -17.59
CA SER A 226 3.52 7.21 -18.54
C SER A 226 2.82 7.27 -19.91
N SER A 227 2.10 6.23 -20.30
CA SER A 227 1.34 6.23 -21.56
C SER A 227 0.07 7.08 -21.45
N CYS A 228 -0.62 7.02 -20.31
CA CYS A 228 -1.80 7.84 -20.02
C CYS A 228 -1.42 9.32 -19.93
N LEU A 229 -0.38 9.65 -19.15
CA LEU A 229 0.11 11.01 -18.98
C LEU A 229 0.56 11.64 -20.30
N ARG A 230 1.27 10.89 -21.15
CA ARG A 230 1.66 11.37 -22.50
C ARG A 230 0.47 11.63 -23.42
N ALA A 231 -0.64 10.91 -23.25
CA ALA A 231 -1.86 11.18 -24.01
C ALA A 231 -2.48 12.50 -23.53
N LEU A 232 -2.61 12.67 -22.21
CA LEU A 232 -3.14 13.87 -21.57
C LEU A 232 -2.32 15.13 -21.91
N GLN A 233 -0.99 15.06 -21.85
CA GLN A 233 -0.09 16.17 -22.24
C GLN A 233 -0.24 16.59 -23.72
N LYS A 234 -0.67 15.67 -24.59
CA LYS A 234 -0.95 15.95 -26.01
C LYS A 234 -2.38 16.44 -26.26
N GLY A 235 -3.18 16.61 -25.21
CA GLY A 235 -4.62 16.91 -25.32
C GLY A 235 -5.42 15.80 -25.99
N ARG A 236 -4.95 14.54 -25.91
CA ARG A 236 -5.59 13.39 -26.54
C ARG A 236 -6.11 12.42 -25.50
N SER A 237 -7.23 11.77 -25.80
CA SER A 237 -7.70 10.59 -25.07
C SER A 237 -7.11 9.31 -25.66
N LEU A 238 -6.99 8.27 -24.83
CA LEU A 238 -6.70 6.92 -25.28
C LEU A 238 -7.90 6.38 -26.06
N SER A 239 -7.65 5.51 -27.05
CA SER A 239 -8.74 4.79 -27.71
C SER A 239 -9.45 3.86 -26.71
N PRO A 240 -10.77 3.62 -26.86
CA PRO A 240 -11.52 2.75 -25.94
C PRO A 240 -10.90 1.36 -25.79
N LEU A 241 -10.43 0.77 -26.90
CA LEU A 241 -9.73 -0.53 -26.88
C LEU A 241 -8.46 -0.49 -26.03
N ARG A 242 -7.67 0.59 -26.12
CA ARG A 242 -6.42 0.74 -25.38
C ARG A 242 -6.68 1.02 -23.91
N ALA A 243 -7.67 1.85 -23.60
CA ALA A 243 -8.11 2.11 -22.23
C ALA A 243 -8.58 0.81 -21.56
N TRP A 244 -9.45 0.05 -22.22
CA TRP A 244 -9.90 -1.27 -21.76
C TRP A 244 -8.73 -2.23 -21.54
N TRP A 245 -7.79 -2.31 -22.49
CA TRP A 245 -6.61 -3.18 -22.37
C TRP A 245 -5.73 -2.82 -21.17
N TYR A 246 -5.51 -1.53 -20.93
CA TYR A 246 -4.77 -1.06 -19.74
C TYR A 246 -5.55 -1.36 -18.46
N GLN A 247 -6.86 -1.16 -18.45
CA GLN A 247 -7.70 -1.47 -17.30
C GLN A 247 -7.61 -2.96 -16.93
N GLN A 248 -7.66 -3.87 -17.91
CA GLN A 248 -7.49 -5.31 -17.65
C GLN A 248 -6.11 -5.65 -17.06
N ARG A 249 -5.06 -4.98 -17.51
CA ARG A 249 -3.71 -5.17 -16.97
C ARG A 249 -3.54 -4.62 -15.56
N LEU A 250 -4.13 -3.46 -15.26
CA LEU A 250 -4.11 -2.88 -13.91
C LEU A 250 -4.92 -3.73 -12.92
N ARG A 251 -6.05 -4.31 -13.35
CA ARG A 251 -6.88 -5.23 -12.52
C ARG A 251 -6.11 -6.43 -11.97
N THR A 252 -5.01 -6.85 -12.61
CA THR A 252 -4.16 -7.93 -12.08
C THR A 252 -3.48 -7.52 -10.76
N TYR A 253 -3.21 -6.24 -10.57
CA TYR A 253 -2.52 -5.68 -9.40
C TYR A 253 -3.48 -5.02 -8.41
N ALA A 254 -4.75 -4.84 -8.79
CA ALA A 254 -5.77 -4.28 -7.92
C ALA A 254 -5.89 -5.08 -6.63
N TYR A 255 -5.88 -4.34 -5.52
CA TYR A 255 -6.27 -4.85 -4.23
C TYR A 255 -7.79 -4.97 -4.20
N GLU A 256 -8.31 -6.16 -3.93
CA GLU A 256 -9.74 -6.37 -3.80
C GLU A 256 -10.03 -6.89 -2.39
N ILE A 257 -10.85 -6.12 -1.67
CA ILE A 257 -11.47 -6.55 -0.44
C ILE A 257 -12.52 -7.59 -0.83
N PHE A 258 -12.45 -8.78 -0.23
CA PHE A 258 -13.40 -9.85 -0.55
C PHE A 258 -14.79 -9.46 -0.06
N TYR A 259 -15.67 -9.11 -0.99
CA TYR A 259 -17.11 -9.00 -0.76
C TYR A 259 -17.82 -10.22 -1.35
N LEU A 260 -18.83 -10.73 -0.64
CA LEU A 260 -19.79 -11.69 -1.17
C LEU A 260 -20.81 -10.94 -2.02
N ASP A 261 -20.57 -10.84 -3.33
CA ASP A 261 -21.49 -10.25 -4.31
C ASP A 261 -21.68 -11.16 -5.55
N LYS A 262 -22.36 -10.66 -6.59
CA LYS A 262 -22.70 -11.43 -7.80
C LYS A 262 -21.48 -11.85 -8.65
N ASP A 263 -20.35 -11.19 -8.49
CA ASP A 263 -19.12 -11.43 -9.28
C ASP A 263 -18.11 -12.33 -8.57
N VAL A 264 -18.48 -12.89 -7.41
CA VAL A 264 -17.60 -13.75 -6.57
C VAL A 264 -16.94 -14.87 -7.37
N LEU A 265 -17.68 -15.53 -8.28
CA LEU A 265 -17.15 -16.67 -9.03
C LEU A 265 -16.03 -16.24 -10.02
N GLN A 266 -16.23 -15.12 -10.73
CA GLN A 266 -15.23 -14.59 -11.65
C GLN A 266 -13.98 -14.12 -10.91
N ARG A 267 -14.16 -13.46 -9.75
CA ARG A 267 -13.05 -13.06 -8.89
C ARG A 267 -12.25 -14.27 -8.44
N VAL A 268 -12.91 -15.27 -7.83
CA VAL A 268 -12.29 -16.53 -7.40
C VAL A 268 -11.42 -17.14 -8.51
N ILE A 269 -11.96 -17.32 -9.72
CA ILE A 269 -11.22 -17.93 -10.83
C ILE A 269 -9.97 -17.11 -11.20
N ARG A 270 -10.10 -15.79 -11.25
CA ARG A 270 -8.97 -14.89 -11.56
C ARG A 270 -7.92 -14.93 -10.46
N ASP A 271 -8.34 -14.97 -9.20
CA ASP A 271 -7.45 -14.96 -8.04
C ASP A 271 -6.66 -16.26 -7.93
N LEU A 272 -7.26 -17.40 -8.30
CA LEU A 272 -6.56 -18.67 -8.41
C LEU A 272 -5.42 -18.65 -9.44
N ARG A 273 -5.51 -17.79 -10.46
CA ARG A 273 -4.46 -17.62 -11.48
C ARG A 273 -3.45 -16.54 -11.11
N LYS A 274 -3.73 -15.71 -10.11
CA LYS A 274 -2.85 -14.63 -9.68
C LYS A 274 -1.70 -15.21 -8.85
N PRO A 275 -0.43 -14.94 -9.21
CA PRO A 275 0.72 -15.36 -8.41
C PRO A 275 0.58 -14.94 -6.95
N ASP A 276 0.92 -15.84 -6.03
CA ASP A 276 0.69 -15.60 -4.61
C ASP A 276 1.40 -14.35 -4.08
N VAL A 277 2.61 -14.06 -4.58
CA VAL A 277 3.32 -12.81 -4.27
C VAL A 277 2.49 -11.54 -4.57
N LEU A 278 1.71 -11.52 -5.66
CA LEU A 278 0.87 -10.37 -5.99
C LEU A 278 -0.43 -10.33 -5.16
N ASN A 279 -0.77 -11.41 -4.46
CA ASN A 279 -1.87 -11.42 -3.50
C ASN A 279 -1.43 -10.89 -2.13
N ARG A 280 -0.15 -11.06 -1.78
CA ARG A 280 0.43 -10.61 -0.51
C ARG A 280 0.86 -9.14 -0.51
N HIS A 281 1.03 -8.55 -1.69
CA HIS A 281 1.58 -7.20 -1.85
C HIS A 281 0.65 -6.31 -2.67
N ASN A 282 0.63 -5.04 -2.31
CA ASN A 282 0.04 -3.96 -3.07
C ASN A 282 1.15 -3.06 -3.63
N ILE A 283 0.99 -2.64 -4.88
CA ILE A 283 1.91 -1.67 -5.49
C ILE A 283 1.30 -0.29 -5.28
N ALA A 284 1.94 0.54 -4.46
CA ALA A 284 1.35 1.74 -3.89
C ALA A 284 0.98 2.83 -4.91
N ILE A 285 1.63 2.84 -6.08
CA ILE A 285 1.36 3.82 -7.15
C ILE A 285 0.13 3.45 -7.99
N LEU A 286 -0.44 2.25 -7.81
CA LEU A 286 -1.54 1.75 -8.61
C LEU A 286 -2.78 2.68 -8.61
N PRO A 287 -3.26 3.20 -7.46
CA PRO A 287 -4.42 4.09 -7.45
C PRO A 287 -4.20 5.38 -8.24
N GLY A 288 -3.00 5.98 -8.15
CA GLY A 288 -2.67 7.16 -8.95
C GLY A 288 -2.64 6.85 -10.45
N VAL A 289 -2.08 5.70 -10.85
CA VAL A 289 -2.08 5.30 -12.27
C VAL A 289 -3.49 4.96 -12.76
N ALA A 290 -4.35 4.39 -11.92
CA ALA A 290 -5.75 4.17 -12.25
C ALA A 290 -6.48 5.49 -12.51
N HIS A 291 -6.26 6.52 -11.68
CA HIS A 291 -6.82 7.85 -11.91
C HIS A 291 -6.32 8.49 -13.21
N LEU A 292 -5.02 8.37 -13.52
CA LEU A 292 -4.50 8.83 -14.81
C LEU A 292 -5.14 8.10 -16.00
N LEU A 293 -5.46 6.82 -15.85
CA LEU A 293 -6.13 6.03 -16.89
C LEU A 293 -7.57 6.49 -17.09
N GLU A 294 -8.32 6.74 -16.01
CA GLU A 294 -9.69 7.30 -16.06
C GLU A 294 -9.71 8.67 -16.75
N MET A 295 -8.80 9.57 -16.38
CA MET A 295 -8.65 10.86 -17.05
C MET A 295 -8.38 10.68 -18.55
N ALA A 296 -7.49 9.75 -18.91
CA ALA A 296 -7.09 9.52 -20.29
C ALA A 296 -8.13 8.74 -21.11
N SER A 297 -9.05 8.00 -20.49
CA SER A 297 -10.15 7.30 -21.18
C SER A 297 -11.28 8.27 -21.56
N GLY A 298 -11.34 9.46 -20.96
CA GLY A 298 -12.42 10.42 -21.17
C GLY A 298 -13.66 10.13 -20.32
N GLU A 299 -13.60 9.15 -19.41
CA GLU A 299 -14.59 8.93 -18.37
C GLU A 299 -14.40 10.03 -17.31
N ARG A 300 -15.05 11.18 -17.48
CA ARG A 300 -15.17 12.17 -16.40
C ARG A 300 -16.37 11.80 -15.52
N HIS A 301 -16.15 11.80 -14.20
CA HIS A 301 -17.22 11.90 -13.21
C HIS A 301 -17.79 13.32 -13.18
#